data_AF-A0A8K0ERQ2-F1
#
_entry.id   AF-A0A8K0ERQ2-F1
#
_cell.length_a   1.000
_cell.length_b   1.000
_cell.length_c   1.000
_cell.angle_alpha   90.00
_cell.angle_beta   90.00
_cell.angle_gamma   90.00
#
_symmetry.space_group_name_H-M   'P 1'
#
loop_
_entity.id
_entity.type
_entity.pdbx_description
1 polymer ?
#
loop_
_entity_poly.entity_id
_entity_poly.type
_entity_poly.pdbx_seq_one_letter_code
_entity_poly.pdbx_strand_id
1 'polypeptide(L)'
;MPAHVGNFGWVKGLNNRLRNYQDLNPTDKVSELKEERELDAKQPVPFRKFLFAVSKHLMENEHWLSFNRLCLPCQVDYDFIAHTDTLASDVRLFLKKNNMTANEDVLPAQLPRNANEDNVFSDIYSQVPTEEILSLRETFQEDFNMFGYSFEQDLAKILTGKAMG
;
A
#
# COMPACT_ATOMS: atom_id res chain seq x y z
N MET A 1 33.84 -33.68 -13.04
CA MET A 1 33.89 -32.80 -11.84
C MET A 1 32.51 -32.83 -11.19
N PRO A 2 32.41 -32.93 -9.85
CA PRO A 2 31.29 -33.61 -9.19
C PRO A 2 30.05 -32.73 -9.01
N ALA A 3 28.88 -33.38 -9.00
CA ALA A 3 27.59 -32.78 -8.68
C ALA A 3 27.53 -32.38 -7.20
N HIS A 4 27.41 -31.09 -6.92
CA HIS A 4 27.14 -30.59 -5.58
C HIS A 4 25.66 -30.81 -5.26
N VAL A 5 25.36 -31.83 -4.45
CA VAL A 5 24.09 -31.94 -3.74
C VAL A 5 24.12 -30.89 -2.62
N GLY A 6 23.44 -29.77 -2.86
CA GLY A 6 23.30 -28.70 -1.87
C GLY A 6 22.53 -29.19 -0.65
N ASN A 7 23.10 -29.00 0.53
CA ASN A 7 22.52 -29.36 1.81
C ASN A 7 21.33 -28.41 2.14
N PHE A 8 20.11 -28.92 2.02
CA PHE A 8 18.84 -28.21 2.25
C PHE A 8 18.55 -27.93 3.75
N GLY A 9 19.54 -27.45 4.50
CA GLY A 9 19.39 -27.10 5.92
C GLY A 9 18.41 -25.95 6.16
N TRP A 10 18.38 -24.97 5.25
CA TRP A 10 17.51 -23.79 5.38
C TRP A 10 16.04 -24.11 5.08
N VAL A 11 15.77 -25.04 4.18
CA VAL A 11 14.39 -25.47 3.84
C VAL A 11 13.77 -26.29 4.97
N LYS A 12 14.57 -27.07 5.72
CA LYS A 12 14.12 -27.70 6.97
C LYS A 12 13.80 -26.67 8.05
N GLY A 13 14.61 -25.61 8.17
CA GLY A 13 14.38 -24.51 9.11
C GLY A 13 13.07 -23.75 8.83
N LEU A 14 12.80 -23.47 7.55
CA LEU A 14 11.54 -22.85 7.10
C LEU A 14 10.32 -23.75 7.36
N ASN A 15 10.41 -25.04 7.05
CA ASN A 15 9.31 -25.98 7.29
C ASN A 15 8.97 -26.14 8.78
N ASN A 16 9.97 -26.14 9.66
CA ASN A 16 9.71 -26.14 11.11
C ASN A 16 9.05 -24.84 11.58
N ARG A 17 9.43 -23.70 11.00
CA ARG A 17 8.81 -22.40 11.33
C ARG A 17 7.36 -22.31 10.85
N LEU A 18 7.05 -22.90 9.70
CA LEU A 18 5.68 -22.98 9.16
C LEU A 18 4.81 -23.97 9.93
N ARG A 19 5.35 -25.11 10.38
CA ARG A 19 4.66 -26.04 11.30
C ARG A 19 4.31 -25.38 12.63
N ASN A 20 5.25 -24.66 13.23
CA ASN A 20 4.99 -23.91 14.47
C ASN A 20 3.92 -22.81 14.29
N TYR A 21 3.67 -22.34 13.05
CA TYR A 21 2.56 -21.44 12.73
C TYR A 21 1.22 -22.16 12.64
N GLN A 22 1.20 -23.42 12.22
CA GLN A 22 0.01 -24.27 12.12
C GLN A 22 -0.43 -24.81 13.49
N ASP A 23 0.50 -24.94 14.43
CA ASP A 23 0.25 -25.43 15.80
C ASP A 23 -0.21 -24.31 16.77
N LEU A 24 -0.26 -23.05 16.32
CA LEU A 24 -0.92 -21.97 17.05
C LEU A 24 -2.43 -22.17 16.94
N ASN A 25 -3.08 -22.60 18.02
CA ASN A 25 -4.54 -22.70 18.10
C ASN A 25 -5.15 -21.33 17.74
N PRO A 26 -5.78 -21.16 16.56
CA PRO A 26 -6.27 -19.86 16.11
C PRO A 26 -7.36 -19.34 17.05
N THR A 27 -8.06 -20.25 17.73
CA THR A 27 -9.20 -19.96 18.59
C THR A 27 -8.82 -19.06 19.78
N ASP A 28 -7.68 -19.34 20.43
CA ASP A 28 -7.24 -18.63 21.64
C ASP A 28 -6.70 -17.22 21.30
N LYS A 29 -5.96 -17.10 20.19
CA LYS A 29 -5.55 -15.79 19.65
C LYS A 29 -6.73 -15.00 19.10
N VAL A 30 -7.70 -15.66 18.48
CA VAL A 30 -8.91 -14.99 17.98
C VAL A 30 -9.79 -14.52 19.13
N SER A 31 -9.84 -15.22 20.27
CA SER A 31 -10.54 -14.75 21.48
C SER A 31 -9.81 -13.58 22.14
N GLU A 32 -8.48 -13.63 22.32
CA GLU A 32 -7.71 -12.47 22.81
C GLU A 32 -7.84 -11.26 21.87
N LEU A 33 -7.75 -11.47 20.55
CA LEU A 33 -7.98 -10.43 19.52
C LEU A 33 -9.44 -9.98 19.41
N LYS A 34 -10.40 -10.69 20.01
CA LYS A 34 -11.81 -10.27 20.10
C LYS A 34 -12.04 -9.50 21.40
N GLU A 35 -11.48 -9.96 22.50
CA GLU A 35 -11.57 -9.36 23.83
C GLU A 35 -10.83 -8.00 23.87
N GLU A 36 -9.65 -7.88 23.25
CA GLU A 36 -8.97 -6.59 23.03
C GLU A 36 -9.75 -5.66 22.07
N ARG A 37 -10.46 -6.22 21.08
CA ARG A 37 -11.30 -5.45 20.14
C ARG A 37 -12.56 -4.90 20.80
N GLU A 38 -13.09 -5.62 21.78
CA GLU A 38 -14.29 -5.23 22.52
C GLU A 38 -13.97 -4.22 23.64
N LEU A 39 -12.74 -4.21 24.18
CA LEU A 39 -12.32 -3.28 25.22
C LEU A 39 -11.79 -1.91 24.71
N ASP A 40 -11.43 -1.81 23.43
CA ASP A 40 -11.05 -0.55 22.75
C ASP A 40 -11.97 -0.27 21.56
N ALA A 41 -13.29 -0.31 21.77
CA ALA A 41 -14.27 0.19 20.80
C ALA A 41 -14.19 1.73 20.72
N LYS A 42 -13.02 2.28 20.39
CA LYS A 42 -12.87 3.64 19.89
C LYS A 42 -13.79 3.76 18.69
N GLN A 43 -14.70 4.73 18.74
CA GLN A 43 -15.57 5.03 17.61
C GLN A 43 -14.76 5.11 16.31
N PRO A 44 -15.27 4.57 15.20
CA PRO A 44 -14.56 4.63 13.93
C PRO A 44 -14.27 6.09 13.57
N VAL A 45 -12.99 6.39 13.30
CA VAL A 45 -12.57 7.75 12.93
C VAL A 45 -13.16 8.11 11.57
N PRO A 46 -13.95 9.20 11.44
CA PRO A 46 -14.48 9.61 10.15
C PRO A 46 -13.37 9.97 9.16
N PHE A 47 -13.54 9.63 7.88
CA PHE A 47 -12.52 9.84 6.84
C PHE A 47 -11.96 11.27 6.81
N ARG A 48 -12.84 12.29 6.85
CA ARG A 48 -12.43 13.70 6.92
C ARG A 48 -11.56 14.02 8.15
N LYS A 49 -11.90 13.47 9.32
CA LYS A 49 -11.11 13.66 10.56
C LYS A 49 -9.73 13.02 10.45
N PHE A 50 -9.68 11.85 9.80
CA PHE A 50 -8.43 11.19 9.47
C PHE A 50 -7.56 12.06 8.54
N LEU A 51 -8.10 12.55 7.42
CA LEU A 51 -7.38 13.45 6.50
C LEU A 51 -6.88 14.73 7.19
N PHE A 52 -7.71 15.31 8.05
CA PHE A 52 -7.31 16.47 8.86
C PHE A 52 -6.13 16.14 9.80
N ALA A 53 -6.17 14.99 10.48
CA ALA A 53 -5.08 14.57 11.37
C ALA A 53 -3.78 14.34 10.60
N VAL A 54 -3.85 13.75 9.40
CA VAL A 54 -2.70 13.52 8.52
C VAL A 54 -2.11 14.84 8.02
N SER A 55 -2.93 15.71 7.40
CA SER A 55 -2.48 17.00 6.85
C SER A 55 -1.92 17.96 7.90
N LYS A 56 -2.42 17.89 9.14
CA LYS A 56 -1.92 18.70 10.26
C LYS A 56 -0.82 18.03 11.07
N HIS A 57 -0.33 16.86 10.64
CA HIS A 57 0.71 16.10 11.33
C HIS A 57 0.40 15.87 12.82
N LEU A 58 -0.87 15.70 13.18
CA LEU A 58 -1.30 15.51 14.57
C LEU A 58 -1.00 14.10 15.09
N MET A 59 -0.62 13.19 14.19
CA MET A 59 -0.19 11.84 14.51
C MET A 59 1.10 11.54 13.74
N GLU A 60 2.20 11.34 14.47
CA GLU A 60 3.42 10.80 13.90
C GLU A 60 3.29 9.29 13.77
N ASN A 61 2.93 8.83 12.58
CA ASN A 61 2.78 7.42 12.27
C ASN A 61 3.40 7.14 10.89
N GLU A 62 4.27 6.14 10.84
CA GLU A 62 4.99 5.75 9.63
C GLU A 62 4.08 5.34 8.47
N HIS A 63 2.85 4.91 8.74
CA HIS A 63 1.89 4.55 7.68
C HIS A 63 1.36 5.75 6.90
N TRP A 64 1.39 6.95 7.48
CA TRP A 64 0.80 8.17 6.89
C TRP A 64 1.81 9.30 6.73
N LEU A 65 3.08 9.03 7.02
CA LEU A 65 4.18 9.94 6.72
C LEU A 65 4.52 9.83 5.23
N SER A 66 4.92 10.94 4.61
CA SER A 66 5.36 10.92 3.21
C SER A 66 6.62 10.07 3.05
N PHE A 67 6.72 9.37 1.92
CA PHE A 67 7.86 8.53 1.58
C PHE A 67 9.15 9.34 1.46
N ASN A 68 9.06 10.58 0.98
CA ASN A 68 10.20 11.50 0.98
C ASN A 68 10.81 11.65 2.38
N ARG A 69 9.98 11.67 3.43
CA ARG A 69 10.44 11.79 4.82
C ARG A 69 10.85 10.46 5.45
N LEU A 70 10.17 9.36 5.11
CA LEU A 70 10.46 8.04 5.70
C LEU A 70 11.77 7.45 5.21
N CYS A 71 12.03 7.52 3.91
CA CYS A 71 13.09 6.72 3.29
C CYS A 71 14.14 7.53 2.54
N LEU A 72 14.00 8.87 2.48
CA LEU A 72 14.85 9.75 1.66
C LEU A 72 15.17 9.15 0.26
N PRO A 73 14.15 8.64 -0.47
CA PRO A 73 14.32 7.89 -1.72
C PRO A 73 15.16 8.62 -2.77
N CYS A 74 15.19 9.95 -2.78
CA CYS A 74 16.07 10.76 -3.64
C CYS A 74 17.57 10.49 -3.46
N GLN A 75 17.98 9.77 -2.40
CA GLN A 75 19.37 9.39 -2.14
C GLN A 75 19.76 8.05 -2.77
N VAL A 76 18.82 7.35 -3.41
CA VAL A 76 19.04 6.05 -4.04
C VAL A 76 18.77 6.18 -5.53
N ASP A 77 19.73 5.74 -6.34
CA ASP A 77 19.57 5.68 -7.80
C ASP A 77 18.79 4.41 -8.16
N TYR A 78 17.48 4.56 -8.43
CA TYR A 78 16.60 3.45 -8.79
C TYR A 78 16.65 3.18 -10.30
N ASP A 79 16.99 1.95 -10.67
CA ASP A 79 16.84 1.46 -12.06
C ASP A 79 15.38 1.11 -12.42
N PHE A 80 14.56 0.85 -11.41
CA PHE A 80 13.16 0.43 -11.56
C PHE A 80 12.29 0.91 -10.39
N ILE A 81 11.14 1.50 -10.72
CA ILE A 81 10.08 1.88 -9.79
C ILE A 81 8.80 1.20 -10.28
N ALA A 82 8.11 0.49 -9.38
CA ALA A 82 6.86 -0.21 -9.67
C ALA A 82 5.71 0.44 -8.90
N HIS A 83 4.51 0.40 -9.47
CA HIS A 83 3.29 0.87 -8.81
C HIS A 83 2.39 -0.31 -8.44
N THR A 84 1.67 -0.20 -7.34
CA THR A 84 0.88 -1.33 -6.81
C THR A 84 -0.34 -1.65 -7.68
N ASP A 85 -0.89 -0.63 -8.34
CA ASP A 85 -1.98 -0.72 -9.31
C ASP A 85 -1.55 -1.31 -10.66
N THR A 86 -0.26 -1.28 -10.99
CA THR A 86 0.34 -1.87 -12.20
C THR A 86 1.32 -3.00 -11.91
N LEU A 87 1.31 -3.56 -10.70
CA LEU A 87 2.32 -4.49 -10.22
C LEU A 87 2.51 -5.71 -11.15
N ALA A 88 1.42 -6.24 -11.71
CA ALA A 88 1.50 -7.40 -12.60
C ALA A 88 2.25 -7.09 -13.91
N SER A 89 2.00 -5.92 -14.51
CA SER A 89 2.75 -5.48 -15.69
C SER A 89 4.18 -5.09 -15.34
N ASP A 90 4.40 -4.47 -14.18
CA ASP A 90 5.71 -3.98 -13.77
C ASP A 90 6.68 -5.13 -13.50
N VAL A 91 6.24 -6.19 -12.82
CA VAL A 91 7.05 -7.39 -12.61
C VAL A 91 7.47 -8.02 -13.94
N ARG A 92 6.56 -8.08 -14.93
CA ARG A 92 6.87 -8.61 -16.26
C ARG A 92 7.85 -7.72 -17.01
N LEU A 93 7.69 -6.40 -16.92
CA LEU A 93 8.62 -5.44 -17.51
C LEU A 93 10.01 -5.56 -16.89
N PHE A 94 10.08 -5.70 -15.56
CA PHE A 94 11.33 -5.90 -14.83
C PHE A 94 12.08 -7.15 -15.31
N LEU A 95 11.39 -8.30 -15.38
CA LEU A 95 11.98 -9.56 -15.85
C LEU A 95 12.51 -9.43 -17.28
N LYS A 96 11.71 -8.86 -18.17
CA LYS A 96 12.09 -8.64 -19.57
C LYS A 96 13.32 -7.75 -19.71
N LYS A 97 13.38 -6.63 -18.99
CA LYS A 97 14.53 -5.69 -19.04
C LYS A 97 15.82 -6.32 -18.54
N ASN A 98 15.73 -7.30 -17.64
CA ASN A 98 16.89 -7.99 -17.04
C ASN A 98 17.21 -9.34 -17.72
N ASN A 99 16.60 -9.66 -18.85
CA ASN A 99 16.75 -10.95 -19.56
C ASN A 99 16.48 -12.16 -18.64
N MET A 100 15.53 -12.02 -17.72
CA MET A 100 15.10 -13.07 -16.80
C MET A 100 13.78 -13.67 -17.27
N THR A 101 13.62 -14.97 -17.03
CA THR A 101 12.36 -15.69 -17.27
C THR A 101 11.80 -16.21 -15.95
N ALA A 102 10.50 -16.13 -15.78
CA ALA A 102 9.77 -16.74 -14.67
C ALA A 102 8.67 -17.65 -15.20
N ASN A 103 8.23 -18.62 -14.40
CA ASN A 103 7.00 -19.34 -14.72
C ASN A 103 5.83 -18.36 -14.62
N GLU A 104 5.03 -18.21 -15.67
CA GLU A 104 3.86 -17.32 -15.64
C GLU A 104 2.83 -17.73 -14.58
N ASP A 105 2.77 -19.02 -14.22
CA ASP A 105 1.85 -19.51 -13.19
C ASP A 105 2.14 -18.94 -11.78
N VAL A 106 3.35 -18.41 -11.55
CA VAL A 106 3.73 -17.81 -10.25
C VAL A 106 3.73 -16.29 -10.29
N LEU A 107 3.55 -15.67 -11.46
CA LEU A 107 3.54 -14.21 -11.56
C LEU A 107 2.19 -13.63 -11.11
N PRO A 108 2.18 -12.45 -10.48
CA PRO A 108 0.94 -11.81 -10.10
C PRO A 108 0.07 -11.58 -11.33
N ALA A 109 -1.21 -11.91 -11.20
CA ALA A 109 -2.22 -11.55 -12.16
C ALA A 109 -2.65 -10.10 -11.93
N GLN A 110 -2.96 -9.38 -13.01
CA GLN A 110 -3.57 -8.06 -12.88
C GLN A 110 -5.01 -8.26 -12.39
N LEU A 111 -5.26 -7.88 -11.15
CA LEU A 111 -6.61 -7.91 -10.58
C LEU A 111 -7.29 -6.58 -10.89
N PRO A 112 -8.59 -6.59 -11.25
CA PRO A 112 -9.35 -5.36 -11.34
C PRO A 112 -9.31 -4.65 -9.98
N ARG A 113 -9.14 -3.33 -10.01
CA ARG A 113 -9.12 -2.52 -8.80
C ARG A 113 -10.50 -2.63 -8.13
N ASN A 114 -10.55 -3.13 -6.89
CA ASN A 114 -11.81 -3.30 -6.14
C ASN A 114 -12.44 -1.95 -5.75
N ALA A 115 -11.69 -0.86 -5.83
CA ALA A 115 -12.23 0.48 -5.66
C ALA A 115 -12.71 0.98 -7.03
N ASN A 116 -14.01 1.21 -7.21
CA ASN A 116 -14.50 1.97 -8.36
C ASN A 116 -13.90 3.38 -8.27
N GLU A 117 -13.11 3.80 -9.27
CA GLU A 117 -12.47 5.13 -9.27
C GLU A 117 -13.50 6.24 -9.15
N ASP A 118 -14.60 6.05 -9.88
CA ASP A 118 -15.75 6.95 -9.89
C ASP A 118 -16.24 7.16 -8.46
N ASN A 119 -16.61 6.08 -7.75
CA ASN A 119 -17.13 6.16 -6.38
C ASN A 119 -16.13 6.74 -5.36
N VAL A 120 -14.82 6.50 -5.52
CA VAL A 120 -13.84 7.05 -4.57
C VAL A 120 -13.81 8.57 -4.66
N PHE A 121 -13.78 9.12 -5.87
CA PHE A 121 -13.73 10.57 -6.07
C PHE A 121 -15.09 11.23 -5.92
N SER A 122 -16.16 10.63 -6.47
CA SER A 122 -17.53 11.17 -6.43
C SER A 122 -18.24 10.96 -5.10
N ASP A 123 -17.93 9.91 -4.34
CA ASP A 123 -18.68 9.59 -3.12
C ASP A 123 -17.85 9.90 -1.88
N ILE A 124 -16.57 9.53 -1.83
CA ILE A 124 -15.76 9.65 -0.60
C ILE A 124 -15.07 11.01 -0.52
N TYR A 125 -14.24 11.35 -1.51
CA TYR A 125 -13.47 12.61 -1.50
C TYR A 125 -14.33 13.85 -1.79
N SER A 126 -15.45 13.71 -2.50
CA SER A 126 -16.38 14.80 -2.77
C SER A 126 -16.99 15.39 -1.48
N GLN A 127 -17.08 14.62 -0.40
CA GLN A 127 -17.60 15.07 0.90
C GLN A 127 -16.61 15.94 1.68
N VAL A 128 -15.33 15.99 1.27
CA VAL A 128 -14.26 16.72 1.97
C VAL A 128 -14.12 18.12 1.39
N PRO A 129 -14.05 19.21 2.19
CA PRO A 129 -13.82 20.55 1.68
C PRO A 129 -12.55 20.62 0.82
N THR A 130 -12.61 21.37 -0.29
CA THR A 130 -11.49 21.47 -1.24
C THR A 130 -10.22 22.00 -0.56
N GLU A 131 -10.36 22.90 0.41
CA GLU A 131 -9.26 23.46 1.19
C GLU A 131 -8.54 22.39 2.03
N GLU A 132 -9.28 21.41 2.57
CA GLU A 132 -8.69 20.28 3.31
C GLU A 132 -7.96 19.32 2.36
N ILE A 133 -8.49 19.11 1.15
CA ILE A 133 -7.79 18.35 0.10
C ILE A 133 -6.50 19.05 -0.31
N LEU A 134 -6.54 20.37 -0.52
CA LEU A 134 -5.34 21.14 -0.86
C LEU A 134 -4.30 21.13 0.26
N SER A 135 -4.69 21.04 1.53
CA SER A 135 -3.71 20.88 2.62
C SER A 135 -2.95 19.55 2.58
N LEU A 136 -3.55 18.48 2.04
CA LEU A 136 -2.84 17.20 1.83
C LEU A 136 -1.79 17.31 0.73
N ARG A 137 -2.01 18.19 -0.26
CA ARG A 137 -1.03 18.46 -1.31
C ARG A 137 0.29 18.92 -0.69
N GLU A 138 0.23 19.85 0.27
CA GLU A 138 1.43 20.38 0.93
C GLU A 138 2.24 19.26 1.61
N THR A 139 1.56 18.25 2.17
CA THR A 139 2.21 17.10 2.81
C THR A 139 2.83 16.11 1.82
N PHE A 140 2.16 15.83 0.69
CA PHE A 140 2.52 14.72 -0.21
C PHE A 140 3.05 15.15 -1.58
N GLN A 141 3.17 16.46 -1.88
CA GLN A 141 3.58 16.96 -3.20
C GLN A 141 4.90 16.36 -3.71
N GLU A 142 5.88 16.19 -2.82
CA GLU A 142 7.18 15.62 -3.17
C GLU A 142 7.06 14.15 -3.59
N ASP A 143 6.22 13.37 -2.89
CA ASP A 143 5.94 11.98 -3.25
C ASP A 143 5.21 11.88 -4.60
N PHE A 144 4.21 12.74 -4.83
CA PHE A 144 3.51 12.81 -6.11
C PHE A 144 4.50 13.06 -7.27
N ASN A 145 5.37 14.06 -7.10
CA ASN A 145 6.37 14.41 -8.11
C ASN A 145 7.35 13.27 -8.36
N MET A 146 7.84 12.65 -7.29
CA MET A 146 8.86 11.60 -7.35
C MET A 146 8.35 10.31 -8.00
N PHE A 147 7.11 9.91 -7.72
CA PHE A 147 6.54 8.67 -8.24
C PHE A 147 5.69 8.87 -9.51
N GLY A 148 5.65 10.10 -10.04
CA GLY A 148 4.99 10.42 -11.31
C GLY A 148 3.47 10.50 -11.24
N TYR A 149 2.91 10.68 -10.04
CA TYR A 149 1.48 10.93 -9.86
C TYR A 149 1.13 12.40 -10.06
N SER A 150 -0.11 12.69 -10.48
CA SER A 150 -0.59 14.06 -10.69
C SER A 150 -1.72 14.42 -9.73
N PHE A 151 -1.39 15.22 -8.72
CA PHE A 151 -2.39 15.76 -7.78
C PHE A 151 -3.48 16.53 -8.53
N GLU A 152 -3.11 17.19 -9.63
CA GLU A 152 -4.01 18.02 -10.43
C GLU A 152 -5.06 17.17 -11.16
N GLN A 153 -4.67 15.99 -11.65
CA GLN A 153 -5.59 15.04 -12.26
C GLN A 153 -6.58 14.50 -11.22
N ASP A 154 -6.09 14.12 -10.03
CA ASP A 154 -6.95 13.63 -8.95
C ASP A 154 -7.89 14.72 -8.42
N LEU A 155 -7.40 15.95 -8.24
CA LEU A 155 -8.21 17.09 -7.85
C LEU A 155 -9.31 17.37 -8.87
N ALA A 156 -9.01 17.31 -10.17
CA ALA A 156 -10.01 17.48 -11.22
C ALA A 156 -11.11 16.40 -11.15
N LYS A 157 -10.75 15.14 -10.86
CA LYS A 157 -11.72 14.06 -10.63
C LYS A 157 -12.61 14.35 -9.41
N ILE A 158 -12.02 14.81 -8.30
CA ILE A 158 -12.76 15.18 -7.08
C ILE A 158 -13.76 16.31 -7.35
N LEU A 159 -13.31 17.39 -8.02
CA LEU A 159 -14.17 18.54 -8.34
C LEU A 159 -15.30 18.15 -9.29
N THR A 160 -15.02 17.27 -10.24
CA THR A 160 -16.03 16.71 -11.15
C THR A 160 -17.06 15.89 -10.39
N GLY A 161 -16.62 15.06 -9.43
CA GLY A 161 -17.50 14.31 -8.53
C GLY A 161 -18.39 15.21 -7.67
N LYS A 162 -17.85 16.30 -7.12
CA LYS A 162 -18.61 17.32 -6.36
C LYS A 162 -19.70 18.00 -7.17
N ALA A 163 -19.49 18.17 -8.48
CA ALA A 163 -20.46 18.82 -9.36
C ALA A 163 -21.62 17.90 -9.77
N MET A 164 -21.47 16.58 -9.59
CA MET A 164 -22.49 15.57 -9.97
C MET A 164 -23.40 15.13 -8.82
N GLY A 165 -23.02 15.40 -7.56
CA GLY A 165 -23.83 15.10 -6.36
C GLY A 165 -24.55 16.32 -5.82
#